data_AF-Q8EA72-F1
#
_entry.id   AF-Q8EA72-F1
#
_cell.length_a   1.000
_cell.length_b   1.000
_cell.length_c   1.000
_cell.angle_alpha   90.00
_cell.angle_beta   90.00
_cell.angle_gamma   90.00
#
_symmetry.space_group_name_H-M   'P 1'
#
loop_
_entity.id
_entity.type
_entity.pdbx_description
1 polymer ?
#
loop_
_entity_poly.entity_id
_entity_poly.type
_entity_poly.pdbx_seq_one_letter_code
_entity_poly.pdbx_strand_id
1 'polypeptide(L)'
;MRVNCLQASLLAFIGLNLTGCSLLPYQASDGVKPGYHDMPLPGGCIVLDYVGNSFATFSMLENAWLQRAQEWCPTGFDTVLKEKDIRRGSIRSPVNGIDTTLGTQTRIIYGVIKCHTVQAGLLNETPVSFKRPQASINDPSFMKLAVEIWESKGICKADGQTKK
;
A
#
# COMPACT_ATOMS: atom_id res chain seq x y z
N MET A 1 28.54 59.57 -1.62
CA MET A 1 28.57 58.15 -2.06
C MET A 1 27.49 57.40 -1.31
N ARG A 2 26.55 56.81 -2.04
CA ARG A 2 25.48 55.94 -1.52
C ARG A 2 26.09 54.55 -1.25
N VAL A 3 25.70 53.87 -0.16
CA VAL A 3 25.14 52.50 -0.22
C VAL A 3 24.28 52.30 1.03
N ASN A 4 22.97 52.13 0.80
CA ASN A 4 22.02 51.60 1.77
C ASN A 4 22.31 50.10 1.96
N CYS A 5 22.63 49.65 3.18
CA CYS A 5 22.53 48.22 3.49
C CYS A 5 21.11 47.94 3.99
N LEU A 6 20.24 47.63 3.02
CA LEU A 6 18.91 47.07 3.23
C LEU A 6 19.00 45.80 4.10
N GLN A 7 18.01 45.66 4.97
CA GLN A 7 17.51 44.40 5.50
C GLN A 7 17.57 43.29 4.43
N ALA A 8 18.35 42.24 4.71
CA ALA A 8 18.15 40.95 4.11
C ALA A 8 17.87 39.98 5.26
N SER A 9 16.59 39.84 5.57
CA SER A 9 16.04 38.78 6.41
C SER A 9 16.52 37.43 5.89
N LEU A 10 17.58 36.89 6.49
CA LEU A 10 17.93 35.49 6.34
C LEU A 10 17.05 34.70 7.31
N LEU A 11 15.77 34.54 6.93
CA LEU A 11 14.90 33.52 7.48
C LEU A 11 15.53 32.18 7.13
N ALA A 12 16.35 31.67 8.05
CA ALA A 12 16.80 30.30 8.05
C ALA A 12 15.55 29.42 8.18
N PHE A 13 15.00 29.00 7.04
CA PHE A 13 14.16 27.81 6.94
C PHE A 13 15.04 26.61 7.28
N ILE A 14 15.30 26.43 8.58
CA ILE A 14 15.66 25.13 9.13
C ILE A 14 14.35 24.35 9.09
N GLY A 15 14.05 23.80 7.90
CA GLY A 15 13.16 22.67 7.77
C GLY A 15 13.81 21.53 8.54
N LEU A 16 13.52 21.47 9.84
CA LEU A 16 13.70 20.28 10.64
C LEU A 16 13.01 19.17 9.88
N ASN A 17 13.82 18.36 9.21
CA ASN A 17 13.44 17.04 8.76
C ASN A 17 13.04 16.30 10.03
N LEU A 18 11.75 16.35 10.35
CA LEU A 18 11.07 15.37 11.16
C LEU A 18 11.12 14.06 10.37
N THR A 19 12.31 13.48 10.24
CA THR A 19 12.46 12.04 10.04
C THR A 19 12.03 11.39 11.34
N GLY A 20 10.72 11.46 11.60
CA GLY A 20 10.09 10.57 12.56
C GLY A 20 10.56 9.18 12.18
N CYS A 21 11.13 8.45 13.14
CA CYS A 21 11.43 7.04 12.95
C CYS A 21 10.12 6.39 12.49
N SER A 22 9.98 6.15 11.19
CA SER A 22 8.77 5.55 10.64
C SER A 22 8.76 4.13 11.17
N LEU A 23 8.00 3.90 12.23
CA LEU A 23 7.87 2.59 12.85
C LEU A 23 7.31 1.53 11.89
N LEU A 24 6.84 1.94 10.71
CA LEU A 24 6.35 1.10 9.64
C LEU A 24 7.17 1.34 8.36
N PRO A 25 7.83 0.31 7.79
CA PRO A 25 8.64 0.48 6.58
C PRO A 25 7.75 0.60 5.34
N TYR A 26 7.79 1.74 4.65
CA TYR A 26 7.13 1.92 3.36
C TYR A 26 7.96 1.29 2.23
N GLN A 27 7.74 0.00 1.98
CA GLN A 27 8.46 -0.79 0.99
C GLN A 27 7.56 -1.87 0.40
N ALA A 28 7.91 -2.41 -0.76
CA ALA A 28 7.26 -3.60 -1.29
C ALA A 28 7.57 -4.81 -0.39
N SER A 29 6.53 -5.57 -0.04
CA SER A 29 6.68 -6.82 0.69
C SER A 29 7.04 -7.97 -0.27
N ASP A 30 7.87 -8.88 0.22
CA ASP A 30 8.29 -10.12 -0.45
C ASP A 30 7.65 -11.37 0.20
N GLY A 31 6.64 -11.16 1.05
CA GLY A 31 6.00 -12.21 1.87
C GLY A 31 6.76 -12.56 3.15
N VAL A 32 8.01 -12.10 3.30
CA VAL A 32 8.81 -12.28 4.53
C VAL A 32 8.89 -10.98 5.31
N LYS A 33 9.06 -9.85 4.60
CA LYS A 33 9.17 -8.51 5.20
C LYS A 33 7.82 -7.79 5.18
N PRO A 34 7.53 -6.96 6.20
CA PRO A 34 6.37 -6.08 6.18
C PRO A 34 6.48 -5.06 5.04
N GLY A 35 5.34 -4.64 4.50
CA GLY A 35 5.28 -3.75 3.35
C GLY A 35 3.97 -3.87 2.57
N TYR A 36 3.89 -3.21 1.42
CA TYR A 36 2.74 -3.27 0.52
C TYR A 36 2.87 -4.40 -0.50
N HIS A 37 1.73 -4.95 -0.90
CA HIS A 37 1.60 -5.70 -2.14
C HIS A 37 0.50 -5.11 -2.99
N ASP A 38 0.70 -5.09 -4.30
CA ASP A 38 -0.33 -4.65 -5.22
C ASP A 38 -0.26 -5.38 -6.55
N MET A 39 -1.40 -5.50 -7.21
CA MET A 39 -1.45 -5.99 -8.59
C MET A 39 -2.69 -5.48 -9.31
N PRO A 40 -2.58 -5.21 -10.62
CA PRO A 40 -3.76 -4.97 -11.45
C PRO A 40 -4.56 -6.26 -11.64
N LEU A 41 -5.88 -6.13 -11.61
CA LEU A 41 -6.84 -7.17 -11.96
C LEU A 41 -7.32 -6.98 -13.41
N PRO A 42 -7.76 -8.05 -14.12
CA PRO A 42 -8.14 -7.97 -15.53
C PRO A 42 -9.27 -6.98 -15.89
N GLY A 43 -10.07 -6.49 -14.94
CA GLY A 43 -11.09 -5.46 -15.17
C GLY A 43 -10.68 -4.03 -14.83
N GLY A 44 -9.37 -3.75 -14.74
CA GLY A 44 -8.86 -2.39 -14.54
C GLY A 44 -8.87 -1.90 -13.09
N CYS A 45 -9.28 -2.73 -12.14
CA CYS A 45 -9.07 -2.48 -10.73
C CYS A 45 -7.65 -2.85 -10.29
N ILE A 46 -7.25 -2.35 -9.13
CA ILE A 46 -6.00 -2.71 -8.46
C ILE A 46 -6.35 -3.29 -7.10
N VAL A 47 -5.87 -4.49 -6.81
CA VAL A 47 -5.88 -5.04 -5.45
C VAL A 47 -4.60 -4.59 -4.74
N LEU A 48 -4.75 -4.18 -3.50
CA LEU A 48 -3.69 -3.64 -2.67
C LEU A 48 -3.83 -4.18 -1.24
N ASP A 49 -2.75 -4.71 -0.68
CA ASP A 49 -2.64 -4.94 0.75
C ASP A 49 -1.43 -4.23 1.36
N TYR A 50 -1.44 -4.13 2.68
CA TYR A 50 -0.31 -3.66 3.46
C TYR A 50 -0.16 -4.52 4.71
N VAL A 51 0.99 -5.18 4.82
CA VAL A 51 1.37 -6.05 5.92
C VAL A 51 2.18 -5.27 6.94
N GLY A 52 1.67 -5.19 8.17
CA GLY A 52 2.34 -4.51 9.28
C GLY A 52 3.49 -5.32 9.89
N ASN A 53 4.31 -4.66 10.70
CA ASN A 53 5.20 -5.32 11.65
C ASN A 53 4.55 -5.45 13.03
N SER A 54 5.29 -5.98 14.02
CA SER A 54 4.79 -6.20 15.38
C SER A 54 4.34 -4.93 16.13
N PHE A 55 4.79 -3.74 15.69
CA PHE A 55 4.45 -2.46 16.31
C PHE A 55 3.37 -1.70 15.53
N ALA A 56 2.95 -2.22 14.38
CA ALA A 56 2.04 -1.53 13.50
C ALA A 56 0.62 -1.48 14.07
N THR A 57 0.01 -0.30 14.00
CA THR A 57 -1.41 -0.08 14.30
C THR A 57 -2.22 -0.02 13.01
N PHE A 58 -3.53 -0.27 13.08
CA PHE A 58 -4.39 -0.16 11.89
C PHE A 58 -4.40 1.25 11.29
N SER A 59 -4.26 2.30 12.09
CA SER A 59 -4.19 3.67 11.58
C SER A 59 -2.92 3.92 10.75
N MET A 60 -1.78 3.37 11.18
CA MET A 60 -0.54 3.45 10.40
C MET A 60 -0.67 2.69 9.06
N LEU A 61 -1.29 1.51 9.11
CA LEU A 61 -1.58 0.71 7.92
C LEU A 61 -2.54 1.43 6.97
N GLU A 62 -3.59 2.08 7.48
CA GLU A 62 -4.53 2.86 6.68
C GLU A 62 -3.83 4.01 5.94
N ASN A 63 -2.94 4.73 6.61
CA ASN A 63 -2.18 5.81 5.99
C ASN A 63 -1.26 5.29 4.88
N ALA A 64 -0.55 4.19 5.14
CA ALA A 64 0.36 3.61 4.16
C ALA A 64 -0.38 3.00 2.97
N TRP A 65 -1.52 2.34 3.22
CA TRP A 65 -2.41 1.84 2.17
C TRP A 65 -2.99 2.98 1.32
N LEU A 66 -3.43 4.08 1.95
CA LEU A 66 -3.94 5.25 1.25
C LEU A 66 -2.86 5.90 0.38
N GLN A 67 -1.65 6.06 0.92
CA GLN A 67 -0.51 6.58 0.16
C GLN A 67 -0.26 5.72 -1.08
N ARG A 68 -0.26 4.39 -0.93
CA ARG A 68 -0.01 3.48 -2.06
C ARG A 68 -1.14 3.51 -3.09
N ALA A 69 -2.39 3.64 -2.65
CA ALA A 69 -3.52 3.81 -3.55
C ALA A 69 -3.45 5.13 -4.36
N GLN A 70 -2.98 6.22 -3.73
CA GLN A 70 -2.76 7.51 -4.41
C GLN A 70 -1.61 7.45 -5.41
N GLU A 71 -0.54 6.71 -5.11
CA GLU A 71 0.55 6.48 -6.08
C GLU A 71 0.06 5.73 -7.33
N TRP A 72 -0.86 4.79 -7.16
CA TRP A 72 -1.51 4.08 -8.26
C TRP A 72 -2.49 4.96 -9.03
N CYS A 73 -3.25 5.80 -8.34
CA CYS A 73 -4.29 6.66 -8.91
C CYS A 73 -4.11 8.13 -8.48
N PRO A 74 -3.15 8.87 -9.06
CA PRO A 74 -2.84 10.26 -8.65
C PRO A 74 -4.01 11.24 -8.84
N THR A 75 -4.95 10.89 -9.71
CA THR A 75 -6.13 11.70 -10.06
C THR A 75 -7.33 11.44 -9.17
N GLY A 76 -7.21 10.49 -8.23
CA GLY A 76 -8.31 10.01 -7.39
C GLY A 76 -8.72 8.58 -7.72
N PHE A 77 -9.36 7.93 -6.76
CA PHE A 77 -9.84 6.56 -6.87
C PHE A 77 -11.07 6.32 -6.01
N ASP A 78 -11.88 5.34 -6.42
CA ASP A 78 -12.93 4.77 -5.60
C ASP A 78 -12.40 3.55 -4.87
N THR A 79 -12.69 3.46 -3.57
CA THR A 79 -12.42 2.25 -2.79
C THR A 79 -13.60 1.30 -2.96
N VAL A 80 -13.40 0.22 -3.70
CA VAL A 80 -14.46 -0.76 -3.97
C VAL A 80 -14.57 -1.80 -2.85
N LEU A 81 -13.45 -2.10 -2.21
CA LEU A 81 -13.37 -2.95 -1.02
C LEU A 81 -12.25 -2.44 -0.12
N LYS A 82 -12.46 -2.47 1.21
CA LYS A 82 -11.38 -2.32 2.17
C LYS A 82 -11.71 -3.04 3.48
N GLU A 83 -10.83 -3.93 3.90
CA GLU A 83 -11.00 -4.77 5.08
C GLU A 83 -9.72 -4.79 5.92
N LYS A 84 -9.89 -5.00 7.22
CA LYS A 84 -8.80 -5.14 8.20
C LYS A 84 -8.76 -6.59 8.66
N ASP A 85 -7.55 -7.14 8.77
CA ASP A 85 -7.34 -8.52 9.19
C ASP A 85 -6.16 -8.64 10.16
N ILE A 86 -6.11 -9.75 10.89
CA ILE A 86 -5.02 -10.13 11.79
C ILE A 86 -4.60 -11.56 11.46
N ARG A 87 -3.46 -11.71 10.77
CA ARG A 87 -2.83 -13.01 10.56
C ARG A 87 -2.17 -13.46 11.86
N ARG A 88 -2.60 -14.61 12.37
CA ARG A 88 -2.02 -15.23 13.57
C ARG A 88 -0.96 -16.23 13.16
N GLY A 89 0.18 -16.22 13.85
CA GLY A 89 1.26 -17.17 13.63
C GLY A 89 1.88 -17.62 14.94
N SER A 90 3.02 -18.28 14.85
CA SER A 90 3.84 -18.63 16.00
C SER A 90 5.32 -18.66 15.66
N ILE A 91 6.16 -18.41 16.66
CA ILE A 91 7.61 -18.54 16.58
C ILE A 91 8.11 -19.41 17.73
N ARG A 92 9.20 -20.15 17.52
CA ARG A 92 9.91 -20.83 18.60
C ARG A 92 10.99 -19.91 19.14
N SER A 93 11.00 -19.71 20.45
CA SER A 93 11.98 -18.87 21.12
C SER A 93 12.40 -19.50 22.45
N PRO A 94 13.70 -19.49 22.78
CA PRO A 94 14.16 -19.99 24.07
C PRO A 94 13.71 -19.03 25.19
N VAL A 95 12.89 -19.55 26.10
CA VAL A 95 12.48 -18.86 27.34
C VAL A 95 13.08 -19.64 28.50
N ASN A 96 14.02 -19.03 29.22
CA ASN A 96 14.78 -19.68 30.29
C ASN A 96 15.43 -21.02 29.86
N GLY A 97 15.95 -21.10 28.64
CA GLY A 97 16.63 -22.29 28.12
C GLY A 97 15.69 -23.40 27.62
N ILE A 98 14.38 -23.18 27.65
CA ILE A 98 13.38 -24.10 27.09
C ILE A 98 12.78 -23.48 25.83
N ASP A 99 12.82 -24.21 24.72
CA ASP A 99 12.15 -23.79 23.48
C ASP A 99 10.64 -23.72 23.69
N THR A 100 10.12 -22.49 23.72
CA THR A 100 8.71 -22.21 23.92
C THR A 100 8.10 -21.66 22.63
N THR A 101 6.87 -22.06 22.33
CA THR A 101 6.12 -21.54 21.18
C THR A 101 5.39 -20.27 21.60
N LEU A 102 5.76 -19.14 20.99
CA LEU A 102 5.14 -17.83 21.22
C LEU A 102 4.19 -17.51 20.07
N GLY A 103 2.96 -17.09 20.39
CA GLY A 103 2.01 -16.62 19.38
C GLY A 103 2.40 -15.27 18.81
N THR A 104 2.20 -15.08 17.52
CA THR A 104 2.39 -13.79 16.83
C THR A 104 1.08 -13.31 16.22
N GLN A 105 0.94 -11.99 16.12
CA GLN A 105 -0.19 -11.35 15.46
C GLN A 105 0.33 -10.27 14.51
N THR A 106 0.00 -10.42 13.23
CA THR A 106 0.37 -9.48 12.18
C THR A 106 -0.89 -8.81 11.67
N ARG A 107 -0.97 -7.49 11.82
CA ARG A 107 -2.09 -6.70 11.29
C ARG A 107 -1.89 -6.48 9.80
N ILE A 108 -3.00 -6.53 9.07
CA ILE A 108 -3.05 -6.33 7.63
C ILE A 108 -4.26 -5.47 7.30
N ILE A 109 -4.11 -4.60 6.32
CA ILE A 109 -5.24 -3.97 5.63
C ILE A 109 -5.16 -4.36 4.16
N TYR A 110 -6.28 -4.75 3.59
CA TYR A 110 -6.36 -5.02 2.15
C TYR A 110 -7.59 -4.38 1.56
N GLY A 111 -7.55 -4.17 0.26
CA GLY A 111 -8.64 -3.56 -0.45
C GLY A 111 -8.46 -3.59 -1.96
N VAL A 112 -9.46 -3.03 -2.61
CA VAL A 112 -9.53 -2.93 -4.06
C VAL A 112 -9.89 -1.51 -4.41
N ILE A 113 -9.13 -0.92 -5.33
CA ILE A 113 -9.35 0.44 -5.82
C ILE A 113 -9.63 0.42 -7.32
N LYS A 114 -10.41 1.41 -7.76
CA LYS A 114 -10.62 1.72 -9.17
C LYS A 114 -10.23 3.18 -9.38
N CYS A 115 -9.23 3.43 -10.22
CA CYS A 115 -8.81 4.80 -10.51
C CYS A 115 -9.92 5.57 -11.22
N HIS A 116 -10.06 6.85 -10.89
CA HIS A 116 -10.89 7.76 -11.66
C HIS A 116 -10.25 7.97 -13.03
N THR A 117 -10.99 7.69 -14.10
CA THR A 117 -10.54 7.99 -15.47
C THR A 117 -10.50 9.50 -15.64
N VAL A 118 -9.33 10.05 -15.96
CA VAL A 118 -9.23 11.44 -16.44
C VAL A 118 -10.04 11.49 -17.73
N GLN A 119 -11.06 12.36 -17.80
CA GLN A 119 -11.76 12.62 -19.05
C GLN A 119 -10.70 12.97 -20.12
N ALA A 120 -10.65 12.14 -21.17
CA ALA A 120 -9.66 12.16 -22.25
C ALA A 120 -9.73 13.45 -23.08
N GLY A 121 -9.31 14.57 -22.49
CA GLY A 121 -9.33 15.89 -23.11
C GLY A 121 -8.05 16.70 -22.92
N LEU A 122 -7.08 16.25 -22.10
CA LEU A 122 -5.87 17.07 -21.86
C LEU A 122 -4.54 16.32 -21.70
N LEU A 123 -4.51 14.99 -21.67
CA LEU A 123 -3.26 14.25 -21.60
C LEU A 123 -3.35 13.03 -22.51
N ASN A 124 -2.46 12.97 -23.50
CA ASN A 124 -2.21 11.76 -24.28
C ASN A 124 -2.12 10.58 -23.33
N GLU A 125 -3.05 9.65 -23.49
CA GLU A 125 -3.14 8.39 -22.76
C GLU A 125 -1.83 7.63 -22.96
N THR A 126 -0.87 7.91 -22.09
CA THR A 126 0.17 6.92 -21.81
C THR A 126 -0.53 5.93 -20.89
N PRO A 127 -0.83 4.70 -21.36
CA PRO A 127 -1.21 3.66 -20.42
C PRO A 127 -0.12 3.64 -19.38
N VAL A 128 -0.48 3.88 -18.11
CA VAL A 128 0.45 3.78 -16.99
C VAL A 128 1.21 2.50 -17.23
N SER A 129 2.51 2.62 -17.55
CA SER A 129 3.34 1.46 -17.85
C SER A 129 3.32 0.64 -16.57
N PHE A 130 2.50 -0.42 -16.56
CA PHE A 130 2.33 -1.37 -15.48
C PHE A 130 3.65 -2.12 -15.32
N LYS A 131 4.68 -1.46 -14.77
CA LYS A 131 5.83 -2.15 -14.21
C LYS A 131 5.28 -2.90 -13.00
N ARG A 132 4.90 -4.16 -13.25
CA ARG A 132 4.47 -5.14 -12.24
C ARG A 132 5.33 -4.97 -10.99
N PRO A 133 4.73 -4.83 -9.80
CA PRO A 133 5.47 -5.06 -8.57
C PRO A 133 5.80 -6.55 -8.56
N GLN A 134 7.04 -6.88 -8.95
CA GLN A 134 7.49 -8.26 -9.09
C GLN A 134 7.42 -9.03 -7.76
N ALA A 135 7.46 -8.32 -6.63
CA ALA A 135 7.49 -8.92 -5.29
C ALA A 135 6.14 -9.53 -4.87
N SER A 136 5.01 -8.91 -5.27
CA SER A 136 3.67 -9.33 -4.85
C SER A 136 3.24 -10.69 -5.40
N ILE A 137 3.73 -11.06 -6.58
CA ILE A 137 3.45 -12.37 -7.20
C ILE A 137 4.10 -13.51 -6.42
N ASN A 138 5.17 -13.22 -5.67
CA ASN A 138 5.91 -14.21 -4.92
C ASN A 138 5.30 -14.50 -3.54
N ASP A 139 4.30 -13.74 -3.08
CA ASP A 139 3.54 -14.05 -1.86
C ASP A 139 2.27 -14.86 -2.19
N PRO A 140 2.22 -16.18 -1.87
CA PRO A 140 1.07 -17.02 -2.15
C PRO A 140 -0.21 -16.57 -1.41
N SER A 141 -0.07 -15.95 -0.24
CA SER A 141 -1.21 -15.46 0.55
C SER A 141 -1.86 -14.27 -0.14
N PHE A 142 -1.04 -13.37 -0.70
CA PHE A 142 -1.53 -12.25 -1.48
C PHE A 142 -2.16 -12.71 -2.80
N MET A 143 -1.53 -13.64 -3.51
CA MET A 143 -2.09 -14.19 -4.75
C MET A 143 -3.43 -14.89 -4.50
N LYS A 144 -3.54 -15.65 -3.41
CA LYS A 144 -4.82 -16.26 -3.00
C LYS A 144 -5.89 -15.19 -2.74
N LEU A 145 -5.56 -14.13 -1.99
CA LEU A 145 -6.46 -13.01 -1.75
C LEU A 145 -6.92 -12.35 -3.06
N ALA A 146 -6.00 -12.09 -3.98
CA ALA A 146 -6.30 -11.47 -5.27
C ALA A 146 -7.24 -12.33 -6.11
N VAL A 147 -7.01 -13.64 -6.16
CA VAL A 147 -7.88 -14.61 -6.84
C VAL A 147 -9.24 -14.69 -6.17
N GLU A 148 -9.30 -14.77 -4.85
CA GLU A 148 -10.57 -14.79 -4.10
C GLU A 148 -11.39 -13.52 -4.37
N ILE A 149 -10.76 -12.34 -4.34
CA ILE A 149 -11.42 -11.07 -4.66
C ILE A 149 -11.96 -11.08 -6.10
N TRP A 150 -11.17 -11.58 -7.05
CA TRP A 150 -11.56 -11.68 -8.45
C TRP A 150 -12.74 -12.63 -8.69
N GLU A 151 -12.66 -13.83 -8.14
CA GLU A 151 -13.62 -14.91 -8.39
C GLU A 151 -14.90 -14.75 -7.59
N SER A 152 -14.78 -14.50 -6.28
CA SER A 152 -15.90 -14.61 -5.33
C SER A 152 -16.72 -13.34 -5.22
N LYS A 153 -16.08 -12.16 -5.30
CA LYS A 153 -16.78 -10.90 -5.04
C LYS A 153 -17.30 -10.26 -6.33
N GLY A 154 -16.79 -10.63 -7.51
CA GLY A 154 -17.20 -10.07 -8.80
C GLY A 154 -16.99 -8.56 -8.93
N ILE A 155 -16.32 -7.95 -7.94
CA ILE A 155 -16.23 -6.50 -7.71
C ILE A 155 -15.51 -5.78 -8.86
N CYS A 156 -14.70 -6.51 -9.62
CA CYS A 156 -13.83 -5.96 -10.65
C CYS A 156 -13.86 -6.72 -11.97
N LYS A 157 -14.92 -7.48 -12.26
CA LYS A 157 -15.09 -8.07 -13.60
C LYS A 157 -15.29 -6.92 -14.60
N ALA A 158 -14.61 -6.97 -15.74
CA ALA A 158 -14.80 -6.00 -16.81
C ALA A 158 -16.30 -5.94 -17.17
N ASP A 159 -16.82 -4.72 -17.39
CA ASP A 159 -18.18 -4.49 -17.88
C ASP A 159 -18.35 -5.25 -19.22
N GLY A 160 -18.87 -6.47 -19.15
CA GLY A 160 -18.91 -7.41 -20.28
C GLY A 160 -18.76 -8.90 -19.95
N GLN A 161 -18.30 -9.28 -18.76
CA GLN A 161 -18.21 -10.70 -18.36
C GLN A 161 -19.46 -11.24 -17.62
N THR A 162 -20.54 -10.48 -17.54
CA THR A 162 -21.87 -10.98 -17.19
C THR A 162 -22.70 -11.16 -18.46
N LYS A 163 -22.41 -12.22 -19.23
CA LYS A 163 -23.37 -12.85 -20.17
C LYS A 163 -22.80 -14.14 -20.78
N LYS A 164 -23.10 -15.27 -20.15
CA LYS A 164 -23.91 -16.37 -20.72
C LYS A 164 -24.03 -17.51 -19.72
#